data_AF-A0A7X6MB28-F1
#
_entry.id   AF-A0A7X6MB28-F1
#
_cell.length_a   1.000
_cell.length_b   1.000
_cell.length_c   1.000
_cell.angle_alpha   90.00
_cell.angle_beta   90.00
_cell.angle_gamma   90.00
#
_symmetry.space_group_name_H-M   'P 1'
#
loop_
_entity.id
_entity.type
_entity.pdbx_description
1 polymer ?
#
loop_
_entity_poly.entity_id
_entity_poly.type
_entity_poly.pdbx_seq_one_letter_code
_entity_poly.pdbx_strand_id
1 'polypeptide(L)'
;MLRAARALLAMRHPLDAELAFSELLGTWWGERVPGVDVERLLGEGLVAHATASGKPAGLGVLAAITALGTSSEQRSLAEQGMIALRERGLQVPVWASQLGVVTPVAVYVSTDQFGDTEDFVCVFSRDDDHPGHPGSLPPEHALILVLDHNGGGVLRDAWVTTKVEQLLEGCRARAETDEFARFTQVELTEARALLTRALERTEQVVAGASADRTSGALVEPVGLKVSDLTGGSLAAHFALANARVRSLPVPPAGVDPFPAPVWRRDRRAVLAARFLASDEAAELSDSYAASRCADHIIAHGCDVDGGRPMRVSPRKVESFLLHWLPGRVVLLPEEQEAMPHVLAAWVRWAGGRGGLPEVAVGAALDAVWESTSEFTRTYRDPARPLGLRQEAVRRLMPDGDFASLARRMFAFPLLASELVTWAPEEFDPDTARGRRALLRLDHYGEYEAATPHSGRHSSGQDRWYRPVTGDDPERERELDRHERLARRLWHGRPANLWAAARRMLDRGVDRPGVLAALGEVLDSASGESDLRRRLDAL
;
A
#
# COMPACT_ATOMS: atom_id res chain seq x y z
N MET A 1 22.19 -7.75 17.41
CA MET A 1 22.22 -6.31 17.79
C MET A 1 23.25 -5.97 18.88
N LEU A 2 23.21 -6.52 20.11
CA LEU A 2 24.17 -6.13 21.18
C LEU A 2 25.67 -6.32 20.84
N ARG A 3 26.02 -7.30 19.97
CA ARG A 3 27.41 -7.43 19.47
C ARG A 3 27.78 -6.31 18.48
N ALA A 4 26.85 -5.89 17.62
CA ALA A 4 27.01 -4.74 16.74
C ALA A 4 27.00 -3.41 17.53
N ALA A 5 26.25 -3.35 18.64
CA ALA A 5 26.24 -2.20 19.55
C ALA A 5 27.58 -1.94 20.26
N ARG A 6 28.52 -2.90 20.26
CA ARG A 6 29.90 -2.63 20.70
C ARG A 6 30.62 -1.69 19.74
N ALA A 7 30.31 -1.73 18.44
CA ALA A 7 30.86 -0.79 17.47
C ALA A 7 30.30 0.63 17.70
N LEU A 8 29.05 0.76 18.16
CA LEU A 8 28.45 2.05 18.54
C LEU A 8 29.21 2.73 19.69
N LEU A 9 29.76 1.96 20.64
CA LEU A 9 30.58 2.51 21.73
C LEU A 9 31.91 3.11 21.26
N ALA A 10 32.37 2.77 20.05
CA ALA A 10 33.60 3.32 19.46
C ALA A 10 33.35 4.59 18.63
N MET A 11 32.08 4.95 18.39
CA MET A 11 31.71 6.15 17.65
C MET A 11 32.08 7.41 18.44
N ARG A 12 32.65 8.40 17.75
CA ARG A 12 33.05 9.68 18.35
C ARG A 12 32.01 10.77 18.14
N HIS A 13 31.24 10.70 17.05
CA HIS A 13 30.22 11.68 16.70
C HIS A 13 28.82 11.12 16.94
N PRO A 14 27.88 11.89 17.53
CA PRO A 14 26.52 11.42 17.77
C PRO A 14 25.78 11.08 16.48
N LEU A 15 25.97 11.85 15.40
CA LEU A 15 25.35 11.56 14.10
C LEU A 15 25.75 10.20 13.53
N ASP A 16 27.02 9.81 13.65
CA ASP A 16 27.48 8.50 13.16
C ASP A 16 26.81 7.35 13.91
N ALA A 17 26.60 7.53 15.23
CA ALA A 17 25.87 6.57 16.05
C ALA A 17 24.38 6.52 15.67
N GLU A 18 23.75 7.66 15.38
CA GLU A 18 22.36 7.74 14.93
C GLU A 18 22.16 7.07 13.57
N LEU A 19 23.05 7.33 12.60
CA LEU A 19 23.03 6.73 11.26
C LEU A 19 23.18 5.21 11.32
N ALA A 20 24.22 4.73 12.02
CA ALA A 20 24.45 3.29 12.16
C ALA A 20 23.31 2.57 12.88
N PHE A 21 22.66 3.23 13.84
CA PHE A 21 21.49 2.65 14.52
C PHE A 21 20.24 2.66 13.66
N SER A 22 20.00 3.75 12.92
CA SER A 22 18.90 3.83 11.95
C SER A 22 19.05 2.75 10.88
N GLU A 23 20.25 2.57 10.34
CA GLU A 23 20.55 1.54 9.34
C GLU A 23 20.24 0.14 9.89
N LEU A 24 20.65 -0.13 11.13
CA LEU A 24 20.37 -1.38 11.81
C LEU A 24 18.86 -1.64 11.96
N LEU A 25 18.06 -0.63 12.32
CA LEU A 25 16.60 -0.76 12.36
C LEU A 25 16.01 -0.99 10.95
N GLY A 26 16.53 -0.28 9.95
CA GLY A 26 16.13 -0.38 8.56
C GLY A 26 16.27 -1.79 7.97
N THR A 27 17.27 -2.56 8.40
CA THR A 27 17.47 -3.95 7.91
C THR A 27 16.31 -4.90 8.20
N TRP A 28 15.44 -4.57 9.15
CA TRP A 28 14.28 -5.39 9.53
C TRP A 28 12.95 -4.73 9.21
N TRP A 29 12.99 -3.51 8.67
CA TRP A 29 11.78 -2.75 8.39
C TRP A 29 11.02 -3.37 7.21
N GLY A 30 9.78 -3.79 7.48
CA GLY A 30 8.93 -4.50 6.50
C GLY A 30 9.24 -6.01 6.35
N GLU A 31 10.11 -6.59 7.17
CA GLU A 31 10.41 -8.03 7.15
C GLU A 31 9.32 -8.87 7.80
N ARG A 32 9.10 -10.08 7.26
CA ARG A 32 8.11 -11.04 7.76
C ARG A 32 8.77 -12.32 8.26
N VAL A 33 8.40 -12.74 9.47
CA VAL A 33 8.67 -14.09 9.97
C VAL A 33 7.34 -14.75 10.33
N PRO A 34 6.93 -15.85 9.68
CA PRO A 34 5.65 -16.51 9.96
C PRO A 34 5.47 -16.82 11.44
N GLY A 35 4.34 -16.40 12.01
CA GLY A 35 4.01 -16.63 13.44
C GLY A 35 4.74 -15.72 14.43
N VAL A 36 5.53 -14.74 13.96
CA VAL A 36 6.28 -13.81 14.82
C VAL A 36 5.99 -12.37 14.39
N ASP A 37 5.54 -11.56 15.35
CA ASP A 37 5.48 -10.11 15.19
C ASP A 37 6.90 -9.54 15.33
N VAL A 38 7.52 -9.27 14.18
CA VAL A 38 8.90 -8.80 14.09
C VAL A 38 9.07 -7.43 14.73
N GLU A 39 8.09 -6.53 14.60
CA GLU A 39 8.14 -5.19 15.22
C GLU A 39 8.06 -5.26 16.74
N ARG A 40 7.17 -6.10 17.27
CA ARG A 40 7.08 -6.33 18.71
C ARG A 40 8.31 -7.02 19.26
N LEU A 41 8.84 -8.03 18.56
CA LEU A 41 10.03 -8.77 18.97
C LEU A 41 11.31 -7.90 18.92
N LEU A 42 11.46 -7.06 17.91
CA LEU A 42 12.57 -6.11 17.79
C LEU A 42 12.39 -4.87 18.66
N GLY A 43 11.17 -4.47 18.99
CA GLY A 43 10.88 -3.37 19.90
C GLY A 43 11.01 -3.81 21.36
N GLU A 44 9.96 -4.45 21.87
CA GLU A 44 9.84 -4.85 23.28
C GLU A 44 10.93 -5.86 23.68
N GLY A 45 11.18 -6.85 22.83
CA GLY A 45 12.17 -7.90 23.08
C GLY A 45 13.60 -7.36 23.16
N LEU A 46 13.96 -6.41 22.28
CA LEU A 46 15.27 -5.76 22.30
C LEU A 46 15.44 -4.87 23.53
N VAL A 47 14.42 -4.08 23.89
CA VAL A 47 14.44 -3.21 25.07
C VAL A 47 14.58 -4.05 26.35
N ALA A 48 13.79 -5.12 26.48
CA ALA A 48 13.87 -6.04 27.60
C ALA A 48 15.26 -6.70 27.69
N HIS A 49 15.80 -7.18 26.57
CA HIS A 49 17.11 -7.82 26.52
C HIS A 49 18.25 -6.84 26.82
N ALA A 50 18.20 -5.60 26.30
CA ALA A 50 19.18 -4.56 26.57
C ALA A 50 19.19 -4.17 28.06
N THR A 51 18.01 -4.02 28.66
CA THR A 51 17.84 -3.75 30.10
C THR A 51 18.36 -4.90 30.96
N ALA A 52 18.07 -6.15 30.59
CA ALA A 52 18.55 -7.33 31.30
C ALA A 52 20.08 -7.52 31.17
N SER A 53 20.69 -7.04 30.08
CA SER A 53 22.11 -7.26 29.80
C SER A 53 23.06 -6.65 30.83
N GLY A 54 22.64 -5.58 31.53
CA GLY A 54 23.44 -4.90 32.56
C GLY A 54 24.77 -4.32 32.06
N LYS A 55 24.90 -4.06 30.75
CA LYS A 55 26.16 -3.62 30.11
C LYS A 55 26.05 -2.20 29.55
N PRO A 56 27.16 -1.44 29.44
CA PRO A 56 27.18 -0.13 28.80
C PRO A 56 26.66 -0.16 27.35
N ALA A 57 26.90 -1.25 26.61
CA ALA A 57 26.37 -1.44 25.26
C ALA A 57 24.83 -1.54 25.25
N GLY A 58 24.23 -2.15 26.27
CA GLY A 58 22.77 -2.18 26.43
C GLY A 58 22.20 -0.79 26.69
N LEU A 59 22.88 0.00 27.51
CA LEU A 59 22.52 1.41 27.75
C LEU A 59 22.58 2.24 26.46
N GLY A 60 23.62 2.07 25.65
CA GLY A 60 23.73 2.75 24.34
C GLY A 60 22.60 2.39 23.37
N VAL A 61 22.19 1.12 23.33
CA VAL A 61 21.03 0.68 22.54
C VAL A 61 19.74 1.33 23.05
N LEU A 62 19.52 1.34 24.36
CA LEU A 62 18.33 1.98 24.94
C LEU A 62 18.29 3.48 24.65
N ALA A 63 19.43 4.18 24.76
CA ALA A 63 19.53 5.59 24.39
C ALA A 63 19.18 5.83 22.91
N ALA A 64 19.67 4.99 22.02
CA ALA A 64 19.35 5.07 20.60
C ALA A 64 17.87 4.79 20.32
N ILE A 65 17.25 3.82 21.00
CA ILE A 65 15.80 3.55 20.88
C ILE A 65 15.00 4.74 21.43
N THR A 66 15.38 5.34 22.56
CA THR A 66 14.69 6.51 23.10
C THR A 66 14.72 7.69 22.11
N ALA A 67 15.84 7.91 21.42
CA ALA A 67 15.98 8.98 20.44
C ALA A 67 15.27 8.67 19.09
N LEU A 68 15.50 7.48 18.54
CA LEU A 68 15.17 7.11 17.15
C LEU A 68 13.96 6.18 17.01
N GLY A 69 13.46 5.61 18.10
CA GLY A 69 12.32 4.70 18.07
C GLY A 69 11.11 5.31 17.37
N THR A 70 10.48 4.53 16.48
CA THR A 70 9.32 4.95 15.69
C THR A 70 8.06 4.99 16.55
N SER A 71 7.89 4.01 17.45
CA SER A 71 6.75 3.94 18.38
C SER A 71 6.99 4.72 19.68
N SER A 72 5.95 5.39 20.20
CA SER A 72 5.98 6.08 21.50
C SER A 72 6.15 5.10 22.66
N GLU A 73 5.58 3.91 22.56
CA GLU A 73 5.69 2.86 23.57
C GLU A 73 7.13 2.33 23.66
N GLN A 74 7.76 2.04 22.52
CA GLN A 74 9.15 1.60 22.47
C GLN A 74 10.10 2.62 23.10
N ARG A 75 9.91 3.92 22.80
CA ARG A 75 10.70 5.00 23.38
C ARG A 75 10.52 5.10 24.90
N SER A 76 9.28 4.96 25.37
CA SER A 76 8.94 5.03 26.80
C SER A 76 9.53 3.84 27.58
N LEU A 77 9.43 2.63 27.03
CA LEU A 77 10.04 1.43 27.62
C LEU A 77 11.57 1.52 27.64
N ALA A 78 12.18 2.06 26.58
CA ALA A 78 13.62 2.26 26.51
C ALA A 78 14.11 3.27 27.56
N GLU A 79 13.38 4.37 27.75
CA GLU A 79 13.67 5.36 28.77
C GLU A 79 13.61 4.78 30.20
N GLN A 80 12.58 3.97 30.49
CA GLN A 80 12.49 3.23 31.76
C GLN A 80 13.67 2.27 31.95
N GLY A 81 14.05 1.55 30.90
CA GLY A 81 15.23 0.67 30.91
C GLY A 81 16.53 1.44 31.17
N MET A 82 16.69 2.64 30.60
CA MET A 82 17.84 3.50 30.86
C MET A 82 17.91 3.93 32.32
N ILE A 83 16.78 4.35 32.91
CA ILE A 83 16.71 4.73 34.33
C ILE A 83 17.15 3.55 35.21
N ALA A 84 16.61 2.35 34.97
CA ALA A 84 16.96 1.15 35.72
C ALA A 84 18.45 0.78 35.63
N LEU A 85 19.10 1.00 34.48
CA LEU A 85 20.54 0.77 34.32
C LEU A 85 21.39 1.85 34.98
N ARG A 86 20.94 3.11 34.99
CA ARG A 86 21.62 4.22 35.69
C ARG A 86 21.58 4.03 37.20
N GLU A 87 20.46 3.60 37.76
CA GLU A 87 20.33 3.27 39.19
C GLU A 87 21.30 2.15 39.64
N ARG A 88 21.69 1.27 38.70
CA ARG A 88 22.71 0.23 38.92
C ARG A 88 24.16 0.73 38.78
N GLY A 89 24.38 2.03 38.59
CA GLY A 89 25.71 2.65 38.58
C GLY A 89 26.44 2.61 37.25
N LEU A 90 25.75 2.28 36.14
CA LEU A 90 26.36 2.31 34.81
C LEU A 90 26.54 3.74 34.32
N GLN A 91 27.77 4.08 33.92
CA GLN A 91 28.10 5.38 33.32
C GLN A 91 27.62 5.43 31.86
N VAL A 92 26.96 6.53 31.52
CA VAL A 92 26.40 6.79 30.19
C VAL A 92 27.51 7.37 29.30
N PRO A 93 27.73 6.86 28.07
CA PRO A 93 28.63 7.53 27.13
C PRO A 93 28.15 8.97 26.85
N VAL A 94 29.07 9.93 26.77
CA VAL A 94 28.71 11.36 26.59
C VAL A 94 27.85 11.61 25.35
N TRP A 95 28.09 10.88 24.26
CA TRP A 95 27.27 10.98 23.04
C TRP A 95 25.84 10.48 23.24
N ALA A 96 25.58 9.60 24.21
CA ALA A 96 24.26 8.99 24.40
C ALA A 96 23.22 10.00 24.94
N SER A 97 23.65 11.05 25.64
CA SER A 97 22.77 12.17 26.01
C SER A 97 22.58 13.19 24.89
N GLN A 98 23.39 13.13 23.83
CA GLN A 98 23.29 14.03 22.67
C GLN A 98 22.42 13.45 21.56
N LEU A 99 22.11 12.14 21.58
CA LEU A 99 21.24 11.51 20.58
C LEU A 99 19.87 12.18 20.50
N GLY A 100 19.41 12.46 19.28
CA GLY A 100 18.13 13.12 19.01
C GLY A 100 18.09 14.62 19.32
N VAL A 101 19.09 15.16 20.03
CA VAL A 101 19.17 16.58 20.38
C VAL A 101 19.68 17.34 19.17
N VAL A 102 18.77 17.94 18.40
CA VAL A 102 19.08 18.76 17.22
C VAL A 102 18.09 19.91 17.10
N THR A 103 18.58 21.06 16.64
CA THR A 103 17.80 22.26 16.34
C THR A 103 17.56 22.34 14.83
N PRO A 104 16.30 22.36 14.36
CA PRO A 104 16.00 22.58 12.96
C PRO A 104 16.33 24.03 12.57
N VAL A 105 17.09 24.21 11.49
CA VAL A 105 17.56 25.53 11.03
C VAL A 105 16.67 26.05 9.91
N ALA A 106 16.46 25.24 8.87
CA ALA A 106 15.68 25.60 7.69
C ALA A 106 15.20 24.33 6.98
N VAL A 107 14.10 24.44 6.23
CA VAL A 107 13.68 23.42 5.28
C VAL A 107 13.53 24.06 3.91
N TYR A 108 14.08 23.40 2.90
CA TYR A 108 13.91 23.77 1.51
C TYR A 108 13.22 22.64 0.76
N VAL A 109 12.46 22.98 -0.27
CA VAL A 109 11.81 22.01 -1.15
C VAL A 109 12.32 22.24 -2.55
N SER A 110 12.85 21.18 -3.16
CA SER A 110 13.12 21.13 -4.59
C SER A 110 11.97 20.39 -5.27
N THR A 111 11.29 21.02 -6.21
CA THR A 111 10.19 20.39 -6.95
C THR A 111 10.47 20.37 -8.44
N ASP A 112 10.00 19.33 -9.11
CA ASP A 112 9.89 19.33 -10.56
C ASP A 112 8.64 20.12 -11.00
N GLN A 113 8.67 20.67 -12.21
CA GLN A 113 7.57 21.48 -12.77
C GLN A 113 6.29 20.68 -12.97
N PHE A 114 6.40 19.35 -13.10
CA PHE A 114 5.26 18.46 -13.19
C PHE A 114 4.57 18.25 -11.84
N GLY A 115 5.27 18.48 -10.73
CA GLY A 115 4.85 18.17 -9.37
C GLY A 115 4.82 16.66 -9.07
N ASP A 116 5.66 15.86 -9.73
CA ASP A 116 5.73 14.40 -9.54
C ASP A 116 6.41 14.04 -8.23
N THR A 117 7.53 14.70 -7.96
CA THR A 117 8.37 14.50 -6.78
C THR A 117 8.71 15.81 -6.09
N GLU A 118 8.81 15.75 -4.77
CA GLU A 118 9.28 16.87 -3.94
C GLU A 118 10.43 16.38 -3.04
N ASP A 119 11.60 17.00 -3.19
CA ASP A 119 12.76 16.70 -2.36
C ASP A 119 12.83 17.71 -1.22
N PHE A 120 12.54 17.26 0.00
CA PHE A 120 12.64 18.07 1.21
C PHE A 120 14.06 18.02 1.76
N VAL A 121 14.77 19.15 1.71
CA VAL A 121 16.10 19.33 2.30
C VAL A 121 15.95 19.97 3.68
N CYS A 122 15.97 19.13 4.72
CA CYS A 122 15.83 19.54 6.11
C CYS A 122 17.21 19.75 6.76
N VAL A 123 17.53 20.98 7.15
CA VAL A 123 18.83 21.37 7.71
C VAL A 123 18.78 21.43 9.22
N PHE A 124 19.76 20.81 9.88
CA PHE A 124 19.85 20.73 11.34
C PHE A 124 21.22 21.20 11.86
N SER A 125 21.20 21.73 13.08
CA SER A 125 22.37 22.03 13.89
C SER A 125 22.25 21.35 15.25
N ARG A 126 23.36 21.18 15.96
CA ARG A 126 23.42 20.61 17.32
C ARG A 126 23.98 21.60 18.34
N ASP A 127 24.11 22.86 17.95
CA ASP A 127 24.54 23.94 18.83
C ASP A 127 23.33 24.61 19.50
N ASP A 128 23.51 25.03 20.76
CA ASP A 128 22.50 25.72 21.57
C ASP A 128 22.34 27.20 21.16
N ASP A 129 23.29 27.74 20.38
CA ASP A 129 23.20 29.10 19.87
C ASP A 129 22.11 29.22 18.81
N HIS A 130 21.25 30.21 18.97
CA HIS A 130 20.18 30.52 18.02
C HIS A 130 20.74 30.66 16.58
N PRO A 131 20.07 30.07 15.57
CA PRO A 131 20.47 30.23 14.19
C PRO A 131 20.55 31.72 13.84
N GLY A 132 21.74 32.18 13.42
CA GLY A 132 21.98 33.57 13.02
C GLY A 132 22.74 34.44 14.04
N HIS A 133 23.21 33.88 15.16
CA HIS A 133 24.12 34.62 16.05
C HIS A 133 25.55 34.68 15.45
N PRO A 134 26.24 35.84 15.51
CA PRO A 134 27.65 35.91 15.11
C PRO A 134 28.49 35.03 16.05
N GLY A 135 28.90 33.86 15.56
CA GLY A 135 29.60 32.83 16.32
C GLY A 135 29.03 31.42 16.17
N SER A 136 27.80 31.28 15.65
CA SER A 136 27.19 29.97 15.42
C SER A 136 28.02 29.12 14.45
N LEU A 137 28.25 27.86 14.83
CA LEU A 137 28.88 26.88 13.94
C LEU A 137 28.01 26.61 12.70
N PRO A 138 28.61 26.22 11.56
CA PRO A 138 27.86 25.84 10.37
C PRO A 138 26.91 24.67 10.68
N PRO A 139 25.80 24.52 9.93
CA PRO A 139 24.87 23.41 10.12
C PRO A 139 25.59 22.06 10.04
N GLU A 140 25.25 21.15 10.95
CA GLU A 140 25.91 19.83 11.10
C GLU A 140 25.60 18.92 9.90
N HIS A 141 24.31 18.79 9.57
CA HIS A 141 23.85 17.90 8.51
C HIS A 141 22.52 18.34 7.90
N ALA A 142 22.27 17.85 6.70
CA ALA A 142 20.98 17.90 6.02
C ALA A 142 20.43 16.48 5.84
N LEU A 143 19.14 16.31 6.13
CA LEU A 143 18.35 15.12 5.79
C LEU A 143 17.54 15.45 4.55
N ILE A 144 17.66 14.63 3.51
CA ILE A 144 16.88 14.75 2.29
C ILE A 144 15.81 13.65 2.30
N LEU A 145 14.57 14.03 2.05
CA LEU A 145 13.43 13.11 1.93
C LEU A 145 12.74 13.32 0.59
N VAL A 146 12.62 12.26 -0.20
CA VAL A 146 12.00 12.31 -1.53
C VAL A 146 10.56 11.84 -1.43
N LEU A 147 9.62 12.76 -1.57
CA LEU A 147 8.20 12.48 -1.59
C LEU A 147 7.74 12.17 -3.02
N ASP A 148 7.23 10.97 -3.26
CA ASP A 148 6.65 10.55 -4.54
C ASP A 148 5.12 10.63 -4.50
N HIS A 149 4.57 11.51 -5.32
CA HIS A 149 3.14 11.71 -5.41
C HIS A 149 2.44 10.78 -6.39
N ASN A 150 3.15 10.19 -7.35
CA ASN A 150 2.60 9.19 -8.25
C ASN A 150 2.41 7.84 -7.55
N GLY A 151 3.22 7.58 -6.53
CA GLY A 151 3.13 6.42 -5.63
C GLY A 151 2.00 6.48 -4.59
N GLY A 152 1.22 7.57 -4.54
CA GLY A 152 0.19 7.76 -3.52
C GLY A 152 0.66 8.56 -2.29
N GLY A 153 1.69 9.41 -2.46
CA GLY A 153 2.19 10.30 -1.41
C GLY A 153 3.10 9.61 -0.40
N VAL A 154 3.94 8.69 -0.87
CA VAL A 154 4.89 7.94 -0.03
C VAL A 154 6.28 8.54 -0.14
N LEU A 155 7.09 8.39 0.90
CA LEU A 155 8.52 8.62 0.78
C LEU A 155 9.13 7.50 -0.04
N ARG A 156 9.87 7.86 -1.08
CA ARG A 156 10.54 6.92 -1.97
C ARG A 156 12.00 6.72 -1.57
N ASP A 157 12.64 7.76 -1.07
CA ASP A 157 14.05 7.75 -0.73
C ASP A 157 14.36 8.70 0.43
N ALA A 158 15.44 8.41 1.16
CA ALA A 158 15.98 9.25 2.22
C ALA A 158 17.51 9.08 2.33
N TRP A 159 18.23 10.20 2.47
CA TRP A 159 19.67 10.18 2.75
C TRP A 159 20.13 11.40 3.54
N VAL A 160 21.36 11.32 4.07
CA VAL A 160 21.95 12.37 4.90
C VAL A 160 23.27 12.84 4.31
N THR A 161 23.56 14.13 4.42
CA THR A 161 24.86 14.71 4.07
C THR A 161 25.31 15.72 5.11
N THR A 162 26.61 15.76 5.40
CA THR A 162 27.25 16.80 6.22
C THR A 162 27.73 17.98 5.37
N LYS A 163 27.71 17.87 4.04
CA LYS A 163 28.11 18.92 3.10
C LYS A 163 26.93 19.84 2.77
N VAL A 164 26.37 20.48 3.80
CA VAL A 164 25.11 21.25 3.68
C VAL A 164 25.22 22.40 2.70
N GLU A 165 26.26 23.22 2.80
CA GLU A 165 26.44 24.40 1.92
C GLU A 165 26.55 24.00 0.45
N GLN A 166 27.35 22.97 0.15
CA GLN A 166 27.53 22.46 -1.22
C GLN A 166 26.23 21.91 -1.79
N LEU A 167 25.40 21.24 -0.98
CA LEU A 167 24.09 20.77 -1.39
C LEU A 167 23.18 21.95 -1.75
N LEU A 168 23.08 22.95 -0.85
CA LEU A 168 22.20 24.11 -1.07
C LEU A 168 22.64 24.94 -2.28
N GLU A 169 23.93 25.14 -2.48
CA GLU A 169 24.47 25.80 -3.67
C GLU A 169 24.15 25.02 -4.94
N GLY A 170 24.33 23.70 -4.92
CA GLY A 170 23.96 22.83 -6.04
C GLY A 170 22.47 22.89 -6.39
N CYS A 171 21.58 22.89 -5.39
CA CYS A 171 20.13 23.02 -5.61
C CYS A 171 19.76 24.39 -6.21
N ARG A 172 20.37 25.48 -5.73
CA ARG A 172 20.13 26.83 -6.29
C ARG A 172 20.63 26.94 -7.72
N ALA A 173 21.84 26.49 -8.00
CA ALA A 173 22.40 26.49 -9.35
C ALA A 173 21.54 25.66 -10.31
N ARG A 174 21.02 24.51 -9.86
CA ARG A 174 20.10 23.72 -10.66
C ARG A 174 18.82 24.49 -10.97
N ALA A 175 18.18 25.11 -9.98
CA ALA A 175 16.96 25.90 -10.18
C ALA A 175 17.16 27.14 -11.08
N GLU A 176 18.40 27.66 -11.19
CA GLU A 176 18.73 28.74 -12.13
C GLU A 176 18.92 28.25 -13.57
N THR A 177 19.45 27.04 -13.76
CA THR A 177 19.76 26.48 -15.08
C THR A 177 18.64 25.66 -15.71
N ASP A 178 17.82 25.00 -14.89
CA ASP A 178 16.79 24.06 -15.29
C ASP A 178 15.41 24.71 -15.09
N GLU A 179 14.76 25.08 -16.19
CA GLU A 179 13.42 25.71 -16.17
C GLU A 179 12.34 24.79 -15.55
N PHE A 180 12.64 23.50 -15.41
CA PHE A 180 11.76 22.51 -14.81
C PHE A 180 12.03 22.29 -13.31
N ALA A 181 13.05 22.92 -12.71
CA ALA A 181 13.38 22.79 -11.31
C ALA A 181 13.02 24.06 -10.53
N ARG A 182 12.35 23.90 -9.38
CA ARG A 182 12.10 25.01 -8.43
C ARG A 182 12.72 24.67 -7.11
N PHE A 183 13.36 25.65 -6.47
CA PHE A 183 13.95 25.50 -5.15
C PHE A 183 13.52 26.65 -4.25
N THR A 184 12.72 26.34 -3.23
CA THR A 184 12.12 27.35 -2.35
C THR A 184 12.26 26.96 -0.89
N GLN A 185 12.44 27.95 -0.03
CA GLN A 185 12.39 27.74 1.42
C GLN A 185 10.93 27.61 1.87
N VAL A 186 10.66 26.71 2.80
CA VAL A 186 9.33 26.43 3.37
C VAL A 186 9.37 26.57 4.88
N GLU A 187 8.25 26.96 5.47
CA GLU A 187 8.12 27.10 6.92
C GLU A 187 8.27 25.75 7.64
N LEU A 188 8.92 25.75 8.80
CA LEU A 188 9.25 24.50 9.51
C LEU A 188 8.00 23.73 9.98
N THR A 189 6.94 24.44 10.35
CA THR A 189 5.64 23.87 10.76
C THR A 189 4.91 23.23 9.59
N GLU A 190 4.99 23.83 8.41
CA GLU A 190 4.45 23.32 7.16
C GLU A 190 5.18 22.05 6.73
N ALA A 191 6.51 22.10 6.70
CA ALA A 191 7.34 20.94 6.40
C ALA A 191 7.03 19.77 7.34
N ARG A 192 6.86 20.04 8.64
CA ARG A 192 6.46 19.00 9.61
C ARG A 192 5.15 18.33 9.24
N ALA A 193 4.13 19.12 8.91
CA ALA A 193 2.80 18.58 8.59
C ALA A 193 2.84 17.68 7.34
N LEU A 194 3.52 18.12 6.28
CA LEU A 194 3.65 17.36 5.03
C LEU A 194 4.46 16.06 5.23
N LEU A 195 5.62 16.16 5.87
CA LEU A 195 6.51 15.01 6.09
C LEU A 195 5.93 14.00 7.09
N THR A 196 5.18 14.46 8.09
CA THR A 196 4.48 13.54 9.03
C THR A 196 3.47 12.68 8.27
N ARG A 197 2.65 13.28 7.41
CA ARG A 197 1.70 12.53 6.58
C ARG A 197 2.39 11.56 5.63
N ALA A 198 3.49 11.99 5.01
CA ALA A 198 4.27 11.13 4.11
C ALA A 198 4.86 9.92 4.85
N LEU A 199 5.42 10.13 6.05
CA LEU A 199 5.94 9.05 6.91
C LEU A 199 4.83 8.09 7.31
N GLU A 200 3.71 8.59 7.83
CA GLU A 200 2.54 7.77 8.21
C GLU A 200 2.01 6.96 7.02
N ARG A 201 1.90 7.59 5.85
CA ARG A 201 1.47 6.93 4.61
C ARG A 201 2.42 5.83 4.19
N THR A 202 3.72 6.08 4.28
CA THR A 202 4.78 5.11 3.94
C THR A 202 4.73 3.91 4.89
N GLU A 203 4.59 4.17 6.19
CA GLU A 203 4.43 3.14 7.21
C GLU A 203 3.17 2.30 6.99
N GLN A 204 2.03 2.92 6.67
CA GLN A 204 0.79 2.21 6.32
C GLN A 204 0.95 1.31 5.09
N VAL A 205 1.70 1.74 4.07
CA VAL A 205 1.97 0.92 2.88
C VAL A 205 2.82 -0.30 3.24
N VAL A 206 3.89 -0.09 4.03
CA VAL A 206 4.81 -1.16 4.43
C VAL A 206 4.12 -2.14 5.39
N ALA A 207 3.38 -1.64 6.38
CA ALA A 207 2.61 -2.43 7.33
C ALA A 207 1.40 -3.12 6.69
N GLY A 208 0.70 -2.45 5.78
CA GLY A 208 -0.44 -3.01 5.04
C GLY A 208 -0.05 -4.19 4.17
N ALA A 209 1.12 -4.16 3.52
CA ALA A 209 1.64 -5.34 2.83
C ALA A 209 2.04 -6.50 3.77
N SER A 210 2.21 -6.19 5.07
CA SER A 210 2.50 -7.17 6.13
C SER A 210 1.23 -7.72 6.81
N ALA A 211 0.09 -7.04 6.70
CA ALA A 211 -1.17 -7.46 7.31
C ALA A 211 -1.86 -8.57 6.49
N ASP A 212 -2.49 -9.53 7.18
CA ASP A 212 -3.34 -10.53 6.55
C ASP A 212 -4.52 -9.82 5.85
N ARG A 213 -4.85 -10.23 4.61
CA ARG A 213 -5.81 -9.52 3.70
C ARG A 213 -7.24 -9.37 4.25
N THR A 214 -7.51 -9.88 5.44
CA THR A 214 -8.77 -9.83 6.18
C THR A 214 -8.92 -8.60 7.09
N SER A 215 -7.85 -7.83 7.34
CA SER A 215 -7.88 -6.67 8.26
C SER A 215 -7.76 -5.32 7.53
N GLY A 216 -8.91 -4.72 7.22
CA GLY A 216 -9.02 -3.29 6.89
C GLY A 216 -8.73 -2.88 5.45
N ALA A 217 -9.00 -1.60 5.14
CA ALA A 217 -8.75 -1.02 3.83
C ALA A 217 -7.24 -0.86 3.61
N LEU A 218 -6.65 -1.81 2.88
CA LEU A 218 -5.24 -1.78 2.50
C LEU A 218 -4.95 -0.52 1.67
N VAL A 219 -3.99 0.27 2.14
CA VAL A 219 -3.41 1.35 1.35
C VAL A 219 -2.45 0.70 0.36
N GLU A 220 -2.94 0.39 -0.84
CA GLU A 220 -2.07 -0.10 -1.90
C GLU A 220 -1.35 1.07 -2.60
N PRO A 221 -0.01 1.04 -2.68
CA PRO A 221 0.73 1.99 -3.48
C PRO A 221 0.44 1.75 -4.97
N VAL A 222 0.58 2.80 -5.78
CA VAL A 222 0.36 2.70 -7.24
C VAL A 222 1.71 2.75 -7.94
N GLY A 223 2.01 1.74 -8.76
CA GLY A 223 3.25 1.71 -9.53
C GLY A 223 4.54 1.50 -8.71
N LEU A 224 4.41 1.15 -7.43
CA LEU A 224 5.53 0.85 -6.53
C LEU A 224 5.29 -0.49 -5.85
N LYS A 225 6.34 -1.28 -5.69
CA LYS A 225 6.33 -2.47 -4.83
C LYS A 225 6.83 -2.08 -3.44
N VAL A 226 6.34 -2.75 -2.41
CA VAL A 226 6.85 -2.52 -1.04
C VAL A 226 8.34 -2.84 -0.93
N SER A 227 8.83 -3.81 -1.71
CA SER A 227 10.27 -4.10 -1.83
C SER A 227 11.10 -2.94 -2.37
N ASP A 228 10.49 -1.98 -3.05
CA ASP A 228 11.19 -0.80 -3.55
C ASP A 228 11.40 0.24 -2.43
N LEU A 229 10.63 0.13 -1.34
CA LEU A 229 10.72 0.99 -0.16
C LEU A 229 11.57 0.35 0.95
N THR A 230 11.53 -0.99 1.05
CA THR A 230 12.29 -1.76 2.05
C THR A 230 13.69 -2.12 1.54
N GLY A 231 14.65 -2.30 2.45
CA GLY A 231 16.03 -2.72 2.12
C GLY A 231 16.90 -1.68 1.41
N GLY A 232 16.36 -0.51 1.04
CA GLY A 232 17.08 0.59 0.41
C GLY A 232 17.55 1.68 1.38
N SER A 233 17.97 2.81 0.81
CA SER A 233 18.36 4.03 1.52
C SER A 233 17.23 4.60 2.38
N LEU A 234 15.98 4.55 1.91
CA LEU A 234 14.82 4.91 2.72
C LEU A 234 14.76 4.11 4.02
N ALA A 235 14.81 2.77 3.92
CA ALA A 235 14.76 1.89 5.07
C ALA A 235 15.91 2.19 6.05
N ALA A 236 17.12 2.38 5.54
CA ALA A 236 18.30 2.69 6.35
C ALA A 236 18.16 4.00 7.15
N HIS A 237 17.45 4.99 6.61
CA HIS A 237 17.29 6.31 7.25
C HIS A 237 15.90 6.54 7.86
N PHE A 238 14.99 5.57 7.81
CA PHE A 238 13.58 5.77 8.19
C PHE A 238 13.40 6.16 9.67
N ALA A 239 14.14 5.52 10.58
CA ALA A 239 14.09 5.84 12.01
C ALA A 239 14.66 7.24 12.29
N LEU A 240 15.77 7.60 11.61
CA LEU A 240 16.34 8.94 11.67
C LEU A 240 15.38 9.99 11.12
N ALA A 241 14.72 9.72 9.98
CA ALA A 241 13.76 10.60 9.37
C ALA A 241 12.59 10.90 10.32
N ASN A 242 12.01 9.88 10.94
CA ASN A 242 10.98 10.04 11.96
C ASN A 242 11.45 10.91 13.13
N ALA A 243 12.66 10.69 13.63
CA ALA A 243 13.21 11.47 14.74
C ALA A 243 13.41 12.95 14.37
N ARG A 244 13.89 13.23 13.15
CA ARG A 244 14.11 14.59 12.65
C ARG A 244 12.82 15.33 12.32
N VAL A 245 11.84 14.66 11.72
CA VAL A 245 10.52 15.28 11.47
C VAL A 245 9.80 15.60 12.78
N ARG A 246 9.96 14.76 13.81
CA ARG A 246 9.45 15.03 15.17
C ARG A 246 10.08 16.25 15.83
N SER A 247 11.33 16.59 15.52
CA SER A 247 12.02 17.76 16.13
C SER A 247 11.64 19.09 15.46
N LEU A 248 11.02 19.07 14.28
CA LEU A 248 10.44 20.27 13.67
C LEU A 248 9.33 20.86 14.59
N PRO A 249 9.02 22.16 14.55
CA PRO A 249 7.95 22.74 15.37
C PRO A 249 6.56 22.20 15.01
N VAL A 250 5.72 21.92 16.02
CA VAL A 250 4.32 21.48 15.80
C VAL A 250 3.50 22.66 15.28
N PRO A 251 2.65 22.49 14.23
CA PRO A 251 1.67 23.52 13.88
C PRO A 251 0.69 23.76 15.04
N PRO A 252 0.15 24.97 15.21
CA PRO A 252 -0.86 25.26 16.24
C PRO A 252 -2.06 24.31 16.16
N ALA A 253 -2.57 23.85 17.31
CA ALA A 253 -3.69 22.91 17.35
C ALA A 253 -4.92 23.46 16.59
N GLY A 254 -5.48 22.64 15.70
CA GLY A 254 -6.64 22.99 14.87
C GLY A 254 -6.31 23.75 13.59
N VAL A 255 -5.04 24.13 13.36
CA VAL A 255 -4.58 24.67 12.08
C VAL A 255 -3.92 23.55 11.30
N ASP A 256 -4.61 23.06 10.27
CA ASP A 256 -3.97 22.31 9.21
C ASP A 256 -3.39 23.30 8.21
N PRO A 257 -2.04 23.46 8.11
CA PRO A 257 -1.46 24.44 7.20
C PRO A 257 -1.75 24.09 5.73
N PHE A 258 -2.01 22.81 5.42
CA PHE A 258 -2.31 22.32 4.07
C PHE A 258 -3.42 21.28 4.12
N PRO A 259 -4.70 21.70 4.24
CA PRO A 259 -5.80 20.76 4.17
C PRO A 259 -5.80 20.14 2.77
N ALA A 260 -5.67 18.81 2.72
CA ALA A 260 -5.85 18.09 1.47
C ALA A 260 -7.22 18.50 0.89
N PRO A 261 -7.29 18.97 -0.37
CA PRO A 261 -8.53 19.49 -0.91
C PRO A 261 -9.59 18.39 -0.92
N VAL A 262 -10.69 18.62 -0.19
CA VAL A 262 -11.78 17.65 -0.11
C VAL A 262 -12.63 17.74 -1.38
N TRP A 263 -12.46 16.76 -2.26
CA TRP A 263 -13.23 16.61 -3.49
C TRP A 263 -14.51 15.82 -3.26
N ARG A 264 -15.57 16.52 -2.82
CA ARG A 264 -16.93 15.96 -2.74
C ARG A 264 -17.43 15.53 -4.13
N ARG A 265 -18.37 14.59 -4.17
CA ARG A 265 -18.97 14.06 -5.41
C ARG A 265 -19.42 15.17 -6.38
N ASP A 266 -20.07 16.20 -5.86
CA ASP A 266 -20.54 17.33 -6.68
C ASP A 266 -19.38 18.12 -7.31
N ARG A 267 -18.27 18.31 -6.59
CA ARG A 267 -17.09 19.00 -7.13
C ARG A 267 -16.40 18.17 -8.21
N ARG A 268 -16.32 16.84 -8.02
CA ARG A 268 -15.79 15.92 -9.04
C ARG A 268 -16.65 15.98 -10.31
N ALA A 269 -17.98 15.93 -10.16
CA ALA A 269 -18.92 16.02 -11.28
C ALA A 269 -18.86 17.38 -12.02
N VAL A 270 -18.73 18.49 -11.28
CA VAL A 270 -18.54 19.83 -11.89
C VAL A 270 -17.24 19.89 -12.67
N LEU A 271 -16.17 19.26 -12.17
CA LEU A 271 -14.89 19.22 -12.88
C LEU A 271 -15.00 18.41 -14.18
N ALA A 272 -15.65 17.24 -14.14
CA ALA A 272 -15.92 16.42 -15.32
C ALA A 272 -16.76 17.21 -16.35
N ALA A 273 -17.82 17.88 -15.91
CA ALA A 273 -18.67 18.67 -16.80
C ALA A 273 -17.91 19.83 -17.47
N ARG A 274 -17.00 20.50 -16.75
CA ARG A 274 -16.16 21.56 -17.32
C ARG A 274 -15.17 21.04 -18.36
N PHE A 275 -14.63 19.84 -18.16
CA PHE A 275 -13.78 19.18 -19.14
C PHE A 275 -14.58 18.78 -20.38
N LEU A 276 -15.73 18.10 -20.21
CA LEU A 276 -16.55 17.64 -21.34
C LEU A 276 -17.13 18.79 -22.18
N ALA A 277 -17.30 19.98 -21.58
CA ALA A 277 -17.75 21.18 -22.28
C ALA A 277 -16.63 21.99 -22.96
N SER A 278 -15.38 21.50 -22.91
CA SER A 278 -14.22 22.20 -23.47
C SER A 278 -13.98 21.87 -24.94
N ASP A 279 -13.27 22.75 -25.64
CA ASP A 279 -12.89 22.54 -27.05
C ASP A 279 -12.01 21.30 -27.20
N GLU A 280 -11.18 20.97 -26.21
CA GLU A 280 -10.33 19.79 -26.21
C GLU A 280 -11.11 18.47 -26.15
N ALA A 281 -12.33 18.49 -25.60
CA ALA A 281 -13.21 17.34 -25.54
C ALA A 281 -14.17 17.25 -26.74
N ALA A 282 -14.22 18.26 -27.61
CA ALA A 282 -15.19 18.36 -28.70
C ALA A 282 -15.03 17.24 -29.76
N GLU A 283 -13.81 16.71 -29.92
CA GLU A 283 -13.49 15.63 -30.87
C GLU A 283 -13.81 14.23 -30.33
N LEU A 284 -14.22 14.10 -29.07
CA LEU A 284 -14.56 12.81 -28.46
C LEU A 284 -15.90 12.31 -28.99
N SER A 285 -15.88 11.18 -29.71
CA SER A 285 -17.05 10.67 -30.43
C SER A 285 -18.15 10.08 -29.54
N ASP A 286 -17.79 9.44 -28.42
CA ASP A 286 -18.74 8.86 -27.46
C ASP A 286 -18.75 9.66 -26.16
N SER A 287 -19.79 10.46 -25.97
CA SER A 287 -19.97 11.28 -24.77
C SER A 287 -20.15 10.47 -23.48
N TYR A 288 -20.74 9.27 -23.57
CA TYR A 288 -20.97 8.42 -22.40
C TYR A 288 -19.66 7.79 -21.93
N ALA A 289 -18.93 7.15 -22.86
CA ALA A 289 -17.61 6.58 -22.56
C ALA A 289 -16.62 7.67 -22.11
N ALA A 290 -16.63 8.84 -22.76
CA ALA A 290 -15.81 9.99 -22.37
C ALA A 290 -16.09 10.47 -20.94
N SER A 291 -17.37 10.57 -20.55
CA SER A 291 -17.74 10.96 -19.19
C SER A 291 -17.24 9.95 -18.16
N ARG A 292 -17.38 8.65 -18.43
CA ARG A 292 -16.91 7.59 -17.54
C ARG A 292 -15.39 7.59 -17.40
N CYS A 293 -14.66 7.75 -18.51
CA CYS A 293 -13.21 7.87 -18.50
C CYS A 293 -12.74 9.10 -17.70
N ALA A 294 -13.41 10.25 -17.88
CA ALA A 294 -13.11 11.48 -17.13
C ALA A 294 -13.30 11.28 -15.61
N ASP A 295 -14.37 10.59 -15.19
CA ASP A 295 -14.58 10.25 -13.78
C ASP A 295 -13.41 9.44 -13.20
N HIS A 296 -12.86 8.49 -13.97
CA HIS A 296 -11.71 7.67 -13.55
C HIS A 296 -10.42 8.49 -13.43
N ILE A 297 -10.15 9.41 -14.37
CA ILE A 297 -9.00 10.32 -14.31
C ILE A 297 -9.09 11.21 -13.07
N ILE A 298 -10.28 11.78 -12.80
CA ILE A 298 -10.53 12.62 -11.63
C ILE A 298 -10.39 11.83 -10.34
N ALA A 299 -10.94 10.61 -10.28
CA ALA A 299 -10.82 9.73 -9.13
C ALA A 299 -9.35 9.43 -8.80
N HIS A 300 -8.54 9.05 -9.79
CA HIS A 300 -7.10 8.86 -9.61
C HIS A 300 -6.43 10.10 -9.03
N GLY A 301 -6.71 11.27 -9.60
CA GLY A 301 -6.16 12.53 -9.14
C GLY A 301 -6.58 12.94 -7.72
N CYS A 302 -7.80 12.59 -7.32
CA CYS A 302 -8.31 12.91 -6.00
C CYS A 302 -7.80 11.93 -4.93
N ASP A 303 -7.77 10.64 -5.26
CA ASP A 303 -7.62 9.56 -4.28
C ASP A 303 -6.17 9.05 -4.18
N VAL A 304 -5.38 9.19 -5.25
CA VAL A 304 -3.95 8.79 -5.28
C VAL A 304 -3.05 10.01 -5.24
N ASP A 305 -3.34 11.02 -6.05
CA ASP A 305 -2.48 12.20 -6.19
C ASP A 305 -2.78 13.32 -5.17
N GLY A 306 -2.99 12.96 -3.91
CA GLY A 306 -3.14 13.93 -2.82
C GLY A 306 -4.19 15.03 -3.06
N GLY A 307 -5.22 14.76 -3.87
CA GLY A 307 -6.24 15.76 -4.21
C GLY A 307 -5.89 16.71 -5.36
N ARG A 308 -4.95 16.37 -6.26
CA ARG A 308 -4.54 17.19 -7.41
C ARG A 308 -4.99 16.60 -8.76
N PRO A 309 -6.30 16.60 -9.08
CA PRO A 309 -6.79 16.07 -10.36
C PRO A 309 -6.31 16.81 -11.60
N MET A 310 -5.91 18.08 -11.45
CA MET A 310 -5.42 18.91 -12.56
C MET A 310 -3.93 18.70 -12.85
N ARG A 311 -3.16 18.03 -11.98
CA ARG A 311 -1.75 17.75 -12.26
C ARG A 311 -1.64 16.75 -13.41
N VAL A 312 -0.78 17.02 -14.37
CA VAL A 312 -0.49 16.10 -15.48
C VAL A 312 1.02 15.97 -15.64
N SER A 313 1.48 14.75 -15.88
CA SER A 313 2.88 14.44 -16.08
C SER A 313 3.02 13.12 -16.84
N PRO A 314 4.16 12.89 -17.52
CA PRO A 314 4.43 11.61 -18.17
C PRO A 314 4.31 10.42 -17.21
N ARG A 315 4.90 10.52 -16.01
CA ARG A 315 4.90 9.44 -15.02
C ARG A 315 3.53 9.20 -14.42
N LYS A 316 2.73 10.26 -14.22
CA LYS A 316 1.34 10.12 -13.74
C LYS A 316 0.47 9.42 -14.77
N VAL A 317 0.65 9.72 -16.06
CA VAL A 317 -0.06 9.06 -17.17
C VAL A 317 0.25 7.56 -17.19
N GLU A 318 1.53 7.20 -17.13
CA GLU A 318 1.98 5.81 -17.10
C GLU A 318 1.46 5.08 -15.85
N SER A 319 1.59 5.69 -14.67
CA SER A 319 1.07 5.15 -13.41
C SER A 319 -0.44 4.93 -13.47
N PHE A 320 -1.19 5.89 -14.01
CA PHE A 320 -2.63 5.79 -14.18
C PHE A 320 -3.03 4.66 -15.13
N LEU A 321 -2.50 4.64 -16.36
CA LEU A 321 -2.86 3.67 -17.39
C LEU A 321 -2.38 2.25 -17.06
N LEU A 322 -1.16 2.11 -16.59
CA LEU A 322 -0.51 0.80 -16.46
C LEU A 322 -0.62 0.20 -15.07
N HIS A 323 -0.94 0.98 -14.03
CA HIS A 323 -0.93 0.49 -12.64
C HIS A 323 -2.25 0.70 -11.92
N TRP A 324 -2.80 1.92 -11.91
CA TRP A 324 -4.01 2.22 -11.15
C TRP A 324 -5.26 1.66 -11.81
N LEU A 325 -5.49 2.00 -13.09
CA LEU A 325 -6.66 1.56 -13.84
C LEU A 325 -6.76 0.03 -13.83
N PRO A 326 -5.74 -0.71 -14.30
CA PRO A 326 -5.84 -2.16 -14.40
C PRO A 326 -5.85 -2.86 -13.04
N GLY A 327 -5.62 -2.18 -11.92
CA GLY A 327 -5.70 -2.78 -10.59
C GLY A 327 -7.02 -2.52 -9.87
N ARG A 328 -7.83 -1.55 -10.35
CA ARG A 328 -8.96 -1.02 -9.57
C ARG A 328 -10.25 -0.82 -10.35
N VAL A 329 -10.19 -0.77 -11.67
CA VAL A 329 -11.33 -0.41 -12.50
C VAL A 329 -11.51 -1.44 -13.61
N VAL A 330 -12.71 -2.03 -13.67
CA VAL A 330 -13.14 -2.82 -14.83
C VAL A 330 -13.75 -1.87 -15.85
N LEU A 331 -13.13 -1.74 -17.02
CA LEU A 331 -13.58 -0.88 -18.11
C LEU A 331 -14.40 -1.68 -19.12
N LEU A 332 -15.48 -1.09 -19.63
CA LEU A 332 -16.20 -1.60 -20.79
C LEU A 332 -15.33 -1.54 -22.05
N PRO A 333 -15.57 -2.37 -23.09
CA PRO A 333 -14.80 -2.32 -24.34
C PRO A 333 -14.73 -0.91 -24.95
N GLU A 334 -15.86 -0.19 -24.94
CA GLU A 334 -15.97 1.18 -25.46
C GLU A 334 -15.14 2.17 -24.63
N GLU A 335 -15.13 1.99 -23.29
CA GLU A 335 -14.30 2.80 -22.38
C GLU A 335 -12.81 2.50 -22.59
N GLN A 336 -12.41 1.25 -22.89
CA GLN A 336 -11.02 0.89 -23.16
C GLN A 336 -10.49 1.56 -24.43
N GLU A 337 -11.29 1.61 -25.50
CA GLU A 337 -10.93 2.29 -26.74
C GLU A 337 -10.91 3.82 -26.59
N ALA A 338 -11.84 4.36 -25.81
CA ALA A 338 -11.94 5.80 -25.54
C ALA A 338 -10.84 6.32 -24.58
N MET A 339 -10.40 5.51 -23.61
CA MET A 339 -9.54 5.96 -22.50
C MET A 339 -8.28 6.72 -22.93
N PRO A 340 -7.42 6.23 -23.86
CA PRO A 340 -6.24 6.97 -24.28
C PRO A 340 -6.57 8.33 -24.90
N HIS A 341 -7.63 8.39 -25.71
CA HIS A 341 -8.08 9.62 -26.37
C HIS A 341 -8.61 10.64 -25.36
N VAL A 342 -9.42 10.18 -24.40
CA VAL A 342 -9.95 11.03 -23.32
C VAL A 342 -8.82 11.54 -22.42
N LEU A 343 -7.84 10.69 -22.10
CA LEU A 343 -6.68 11.09 -21.32
C LEU A 343 -5.81 12.10 -22.06
N ALA A 344 -5.59 11.93 -23.37
CA ALA A 344 -4.88 12.92 -24.19
C ALA A 344 -5.61 14.27 -24.23
N ALA A 345 -6.95 14.27 -24.39
CA ALA A 345 -7.75 15.48 -24.30
C ALA A 345 -7.65 16.14 -22.91
N TRP A 346 -7.69 15.34 -21.85
CA TRP A 346 -7.51 15.82 -20.47
C TRP A 346 -6.13 16.45 -20.26
N VAL A 347 -5.07 15.84 -20.79
CA VAL A 347 -3.69 16.36 -20.69
C VAL A 347 -3.59 17.75 -21.31
N ARG A 348 -4.18 17.97 -22.49
CA ARG A 348 -4.21 19.30 -23.12
C ARG A 348 -5.01 20.30 -22.28
N TRP A 349 -6.22 19.91 -21.87
CA TRP A 349 -7.14 20.76 -21.11
C TRP A 349 -6.58 21.17 -19.74
N ALA A 350 -5.98 20.23 -19.02
CA ALA A 350 -5.43 20.43 -17.69
C ALA A 350 -4.05 21.09 -17.74
N GLY A 351 -3.20 20.71 -18.71
CA GLY A 351 -1.87 21.29 -18.89
C GLY A 351 -1.92 22.79 -19.18
N GLY A 352 -2.81 23.23 -20.07
CA GLY A 352 -3.00 24.66 -20.36
C GLY A 352 -3.50 25.46 -19.14
N ARG A 353 -4.40 24.88 -18.33
CA ARG A 353 -4.90 25.52 -17.09
C ARG A 353 -3.90 25.48 -15.95
N GLY A 354 -3.02 24.48 -15.93
CA GLY A 354 -1.94 24.33 -14.96
C GLY A 354 -0.73 25.23 -15.23
N GLY A 355 -0.70 25.91 -16.39
CA GLY A 355 0.42 26.75 -16.79
C GLY A 355 1.67 25.96 -17.17
N LEU A 356 1.50 24.70 -17.62
CA LEU A 356 2.61 23.89 -18.11
C LEU A 356 3.07 24.39 -19.49
N PRO A 357 4.39 24.45 -19.76
CA PRO A 357 4.93 24.72 -21.09
C PRO A 357 4.44 23.71 -22.12
N GLU A 358 4.34 24.12 -23.38
CA GLU A 358 3.87 23.26 -24.47
C GLU A 358 4.72 21.99 -24.62
N VAL A 359 6.04 22.09 -24.40
CA VAL A 359 6.96 20.94 -24.42
C VAL A 359 6.61 19.93 -23.33
N ALA A 360 6.24 20.39 -22.13
CA ALA A 360 5.84 19.53 -21.02
C ALA A 360 4.50 18.83 -21.30
N VAL A 361 3.55 19.55 -21.90
CA VAL A 361 2.28 18.97 -22.36
C VAL A 361 2.52 17.93 -23.45
N GLY A 362 3.40 18.23 -24.41
CA GLY A 362 3.84 17.30 -25.45
C GLY A 362 4.41 16.01 -24.88
N ALA A 363 5.35 16.10 -23.93
CA ALA A 363 5.93 14.93 -23.27
C ALA A 363 4.88 14.07 -22.54
N ALA A 364 3.88 14.70 -21.90
CA ALA A 364 2.79 13.96 -21.28
C ALA A 364 1.87 13.28 -22.30
N LEU A 365 1.64 13.90 -23.48
CA LEU A 365 0.90 13.29 -24.58
C LEU A 365 1.65 12.12 -25.20
N ASP A 366 2.95 12.24 -25.39
CA ASP A 366 3.80 11.16 -25.91
C ASP A 366 3.71 9.95 -24.97
N ALA A 367 3.78 10.17 -23.65
CA ALA A 367 3.62 9.11 -22.65
C ALA A 367 2.24 8.41 -22.73
N VAL A 368 1.16 9.11 -23.09
CA VAL A 368 -0.17 8.49 -23.30
C VAL A 368 -0.09 7.50 -24.46
N TRP A 369 0.47 7.94 -25.58
CA TRP A 369 0.50 7.13 -26.80
C TRP A 369 1.49 5.97 -26.72
N GLU A 370 2.65 6.18 -26.11
CA GLU A 370 3.63 5.13 -25.83
C GLU A 370 3.05 4.05 -24.91
N SER A 371 2.28 4.45 -23.89
CA SER A 371 1.66 3.53 -22.94
C SER A 371 0.43 2.78 -23.52
N THR A 372 -0.16 3.24 -24.62
CA THR A 372 -1.45 2.73 -25.13
C THR A 372 -1.38 1.25 -25.48
N SER A 373 -0.31 0.81 -26.15
CA SER A 373 -0.18 -0.60 -26.56
C SER A 373 -0.06 -1.55 -25.36
N GLU A 374 0.66 -1.13 -24.33
CA GLU A 374 0.81 -1.91 -23.10
C GLU A 374 -0.48 -1.88 -22.26
N PHE A 375 -1.16 -0.73 -22.20
CA PHE A 375 -2.48 -0.60 -21.57
C PHE A 375 -3.48 -1.59 -22.16
N THR A 376 -3.63 -1.64 -23.49
CA THR A 376 -4.54 -2.58 -24.16
C THR A 376 -4.16 -4.03 -23.87
N ARG A 377 -2.87 -4.38 -23.84
CA ARG A 377 -2.43 -5.73 -23.48
C ARG A 377 -2.75 -6.07 -22.03
N THR A 378 -2.58 -5.11 -21.12
CA THR A 378 -2.81 -5.29 -19.69
C THR A 378 -4.29 -5.48 -19.38
N TYR A 379 -5.17 -4.68 -19.98
CA TYR A 379 -6.62 -4.78 -19.75
C TYR A 379 -7.28 -6.00 -20.39
N ARG A 380 -6.63 -6.59 -21.41
CA ARG A 380 -7.02 -7.92 -21.90
C ARG A 380 -6.77 -9.03 -20.89
N ASP A 381 -5.98 -8.80 -19.84
CA ASP A 381 -5.84 -9.73 -18.71
C ASP A 381 -6.89 -9.41 -17.63
N PRO A 382 -7.94 -10.24 -17.47
CA PRO A 382 -8.98 -9.99 -16.48
C PRO A 382 -8.46 -10.01 -15.04
N ALA A 383 -7.30 -10.62 -14.80
CA ALA A 383 -6.82 -10.92 -13.46
C ALA A 383 -6.45 -9.68 -12.66
N ARG A 384 -5.83 -8.71 -13.32
CA ARG A 384 -5.27 -7.54 -12.66
C ARG A 384 -6.37 -6.65 -12.04
N PRO A 385 -7.48 -6.31 -12.75
CA PRO A 385 -8.50 -5.42 -12.17
C PRO A 385 -9.30 -6.06 -11.05
N LEU A 386 -9.33 -7.39 -11.03
CA LEU A 386 -10.05 -8.19 -10.06
C LEU A 386 -9.22 -8.48 -8.80
N GLY A 387 -7.95 -8.04 -8.75
CA GLY A 387 -7.01 -8.41 -7.69
C GLY A 387 -6.76 -9.91 -7.62
N LEU A 388 -7.02 -10.62 -8.72
CA LEU A 388 -6.87 -12.06 -8.85
C LEU A 388 -5.56 -12.39 -9.57
N ARG A 389 -5.07 -13.60 -9.38
CA ARG A 389 -3.97 -14.11 -10.20
C ARG A 389 -4.49 -14.58 -11.55
N GLN A 390 -3.62 -14.57 -12.56
CA GLN A 390 -3.98 -15.01 -13.91
C GLN A 390 -4.51 -16.45 -13.90
N GLU A 391 -3.92 -17.33 -13.10
CA GLU A 391 -4.35 -18.72 -12.93
C GLU A 391 -5.70 -18.82 -12.23
N ALA A 392 -5.99 -17.92 -11.27
CA ALA A 392 -7.31 -17.86 -10.62
C ALA A 392 -8.39 -17.42 -11.60
N VAL A 393 -8.12 -16.43 -12.44
CA VAL A 393 -9.04 -15.99 -13.49
C VAL A 393 -9.31 -17.08 -14.51
N ARG A 394 -8.27 -17.79 -14.99
CA ARG A 394 -8.46 -18.89 -15.94
C ARG A 394 -9.32 -20.02 -15.36
N ARG A 395 -9.17 -20.31 -14.06
CA ARG A 395 -10.00 -21.30 -13.33
C ARG A 395 -11.44 -20.83 -13.14
N LEU A 396 -11.64 -19.56 -12.77
CA LEU A 396 -12.95 -18.98 -12.49
C LEU A 396 -13.72 -18.58 -13.77
N MET A 397 -13.02 -18.30 -14.86
CA MET A 397 -13.59 -17.83 -16.13
C MET A 397 -13.01 -18.59 -17.32
N PRO A 398 -13.18 -19.92 -17.40
CA PRO A 398 -12.70 -20.72 -18.54
C PRO A 398 -13.34 -20.31 -19.87
N ASP A 399 -14.54 -19.73 -19.82
CA ASP A 399 -15.34 -19.22 -20.93
C ASP A 399 -15.19 -17.70 -21.16
N GLY A 400 -14.43 -17.00 -20.32
CA GLY A 400 -14.27 -15.55 -20.40
C GLY A 400 -15.50 -14.73 -19.99
N ASP A 401 -16.54 -15.34 -19.39
CA ASP A 401 -17.74 -14.63 -18.96
C ASP A 401 -17.54 -13.91 -17.61
N PHE A 402 -17.28 -12.61 -17.67
CA PHE A 402 -17.14 -11.73 -16.51
C PHE A 402 -18.39 -11.66 -15.64
N ALA A 403 -19.60 -11.75 -16.23
CA ALA A 403 -20.84 -11.68 -15.46
C ALA A 403 -20.99 -12.87 -14.50
N SER A 404 -20.31 -13.98 -14.79
CA SER A 404 -20.31 -15.18 -13.97
C SER A 404 -19.27 -15.15 -12.84
N LEU A 405 -18.29 -14.24 -12.85
CA LEU A 405 -17.17 -14.25 -11.89
C LEU A 405 -17.62 -14.22 -10.44
N ALA A 406 -18.40 -13.21 -10.05
CA ALA A 406 -18.79 -13.02 -8.65
C ALA A 406 -19.56 -14.23 -8.09
N ARG A 407 -20.42 -14.81 -8.94
CA ARG A 407 -21.18 -16.02 -8.63
C ARG A 407 -20.29 -17.25 -8.49
N ARG A 408 -19.28 -17.39 -9.36
CA ARG A 408 -18.32 -18.50 -9.36
C ARG A 408 -17.34 -18.43 -8.19
N MET A 409 -16.87 -17.24 -7.85
CA MET A 409 -16.11 -17.00 -6.61
C MET A 409 -16.94 -17.29 -5.37
N PHE A 410 -18.22 -16.92 -5.37
CA PHE A 410 -19.13 -17.25 -4.27
C PHE A 410 -19.34 -18.77 -4.14
N ALA A 411 -19.47 -19.49 -5.25
CA ALA A 411 -19.61 -20.95 -5.25
C ALA A 411 -18.34 -21.65 -4.75
N PHE A 412 -17.16 -21.29 -5.29
CA PHE A 412 -15.88 -21.94 -5.00
C PHE A 412 -14.78 -20.89 -4.71
N PRO A 413 -14.72 -20.33 -3.49
CA PRO A 413 -13.78 -19.26 -3.15
C PRO A 413 -12.32 -19.71 -3.23
N LEU A 414 -12.04 -21.00 -2.96
CA LEU A 414 -10.68 -21.55 -3.02
C LEU A 414 -10.05 -21.52 -4.42
N LEU A 415 -10.84 -21.40 -5.50
CA LEU A 415 -10.32 -21.21 -6.85
C LEU A 415 -9.62 -19.84 -7.03
N ALA A 416 -9.92 -18.86 -6.17
CA ALA A 416 -9.20 -17.59 -6.12
C ALA A 416 -7.85 -17.68 -5.38
N SER A 417 -7.59 -18.79 -4.67
CA SER A 417 -6.42 -19.00 -3.82
C SER A 417 -5.30 -19.82 -4.52
N GLU A 418 -4.10 -19.77 -3.92
CA GLU A 418 -2.95 -20.64 -4.24
C GLU A 418 -3.09 -22.05 -3.68
N LEU A 419 -3.95 -22.26 -2.68
CA LEU A 419 -4.04 -23.53 -1.96
C LEU A 419 -4.34 -24.73 -2.87
N VAL A 420 -4.94 -24.49 -4.04
CA VAL A 420 -5.39 -25.52 -4.98
C VAL A 420 -4.62 -25.51 -6.31
N THR A 421 -3.52 -24.76 -6.43
CA THR A 421 -2.80 -24.64 -7.72
C THR A 421 -1.89 -25.83 -8.05
N TRP A 422 -1.53 -26.64 -7.06
CA TRP A 422 -0.56 -27.74 -7.22
C TRP A 422 -1.15 -28.99 -7.87
N ALA A 423 -2.48 -29.15 -7.88
CA ALA A 423 -3.19 -30.26 -8.50
C ALA A 423 -4.48 -29.79 -9.21
N PRO A 424 -4.37 -29.09 -10.35
CA PRO A 424 -5.52 -28.49 -11.03
C PRO A 424 -6.60 -29.51 -11.43
N GLU A 425 -6.20 -30.75 -11.77
CA GLU A 425 -7.13 -31.83 -12.09
C GLU A 425 -7.90 -32.36 -10.87
N GLU A 426 -7.32 -32.29 -9.67
CA GLU A 426 -7.97 -32.72 -8.42
C GLU A 426 -9.02 -31.72 -7.92
N PHE A 427 -8.92 -30.44 -8.32
CA PHE A 427 -9.81 -29.35 -7.92
C PHE A 427 -10.64 -28.77 -9.07
N ASP A 428 -10.90 -29.56 -10.12
CA ASP A 428 -11.68 -29.13 -11.28
C ASP A 428 -13.18 -28.96 -10.92
N PRO A 429 -13.76 -27.75 -10.99
CA PRO A 429 -15.16 -27.49 -10.66
C PRO A 429 -16.17 -28.11 -11.64
N ASP A 430 -15.76 -28.51 -12.84
CA ASP A 430 -16.64 -29.18 -13.79
C ASP A 430 -16.82 -30.68 -13.45
N THR A 431 -15.88 -31.26 -12.68
CA THR A 431 -15.96 -32.64 -12.20
C THR A 431 -16.63 -32.73 -10.82
N ALA A 432 -17.39 -33.81 -10.57
CA ALA A 432 -17.98 -34.05 -9.24
C ALA A 432 -16.91 -34.22 -8.16
N ARG A 433 -15.83 -34.93 -8.49
CA ARG A 433 -14.69 -35.12 -7.59
C ARG A 433 -14.04 -33.80 -7.18
N GLY A 434 -13.75 -32.91 -8.14
CA GLY A 434 -13.13 -31.62 -7.86
C GLY A 434 -14.03 -30.66 -7.10
N ARG A 435 -15.34 -30.63 -7.39
CA ARG A 435 -16.30 -29.86 -6.56
C ARG A 435 -16.33 -30.34 -5.12
N ARG A 436 -16.39 -31.66 -4.89
CA ARG A 436 -16.39 -32.22 -3.52
C ARG A 436 -15.07 -31.92 -2.81
N ALA A 437 -13.94 -32.00 -3.50
CA ALA A 437 -12.64 -31.65 -2.95
C ALA A 437 -12.58 -30.17 -2.51
N LEU A 438 -13.05 -29.25 -3.35
CA LEU A 438 -13.14 -27.82 -3.03
C LEU A 438 -14.05 -27.55 -1.82
N LEU A 439 -15.25 -28.15 -1.81
CA LEU A 439 -16.23 -27.95 -0.73
C LEU A 439 -15.75 -28.55 0.59
N ARG A 440 -15.11 -29.72 0.56
CA ARG A 440 -14.60 -30.38 1.77
C ARG A 440 -13.48 -29.57 2.43
N LEU A 441 -12.61 -29.01 1.60
CA LEU A 441 -11.54 -28.13 2.05
C LEU A 441 -12.07 -26.77 2.56
N ASP A 442 -13.06 -26.20 1.87
CA ASP A 442 -13.67 -24.91 2.22
C ASP A 442 -14.48 -24.97 3.53
N HIS A 443 -15.31 -26.02 3.71
CA HIS A 443 -16.22 -26.12 4.85
C HIS A 443 -15.61 -26.82 6.08
N TYR A 444 -14.71 -27.78 5.88
CA TYR A 444 -14.19 -28.61 6.97
C TYR A 444 -12.67 -28.55 7.14
N GLY A 445 -11.94 -27.90 6.22
CA GLY A 445 -10.47 -27.89 6.23
C GLY A 445 -9.87 -29.27 5.97
N GLU A 446 -10.65 -30.17 5.36
CA GLU A 446 -10.29 -31.58 5.14
C GLU A 446 -10.00 -31.86 3.66
N TYR A 447 -8.99 -32.69 3.39
CA TYR A 447 -8.61 -33.08 2.03
C TYR A 447 -7.97 -34.47 1.97
N GLU A 448 -8.32 -35.23 0.92
CA GLU A 448 -7.75 -36.53 0.60
C GLU A 448 -7.00 -36.45 -0.73
N ALA A 449 -5.67 -36.35 -0.66
CA ALA A 449 -4.82 -36.26 -1.86
C ALA A 449 -4.83 -37.58 -2.63
N ALA A 450 -5.00 -37.53 -3.96
CA ALA A 450 -4.96 -38.72 -4.80
C ALA A 450 -3.59 -39.42 -4.79
N THR A 451 -2.52 -38.65 -4.58
CA THR A 451 -1.16 -39.13 -4.35
C THR A 451 -0.62 -38.56 -3.03
N PRO A 452 -0.32 -39.41 -2.02
CA PRO A 452 0.32 -38.94 -0.79
C PRO A 452 1.68 -38.32 -1.11
N HIS A 453 1.98 -37.15 -0.53
CA HIS A 453 3.30 -36.53 -0.64
C HIS A 453 4.33 -37.47 0.00
N SER A 454 5.13 -38.18 -0.81
CA SER A 454 6.09 -39.19 -0.35
C SER A 454 7.45 -38.57 0.01
N GLY A 455 7.45 -37.61 0.93
CA GLY A 455 8.67 -37.04 1.50
C GLY A 455 9.05 -37.74 2.80
N ARG A 456 10.17 -38.48 2.83
CA ARG A 456 10.68 -39.20 4.03
C ARG A 456 11.09 -38.28 5.21
N HIS A 457 10.89 -36.96 5.07
CA HIS A 457 11.27 -35.94 6.05
C HIS A 457 10.14 -34.99 6.46
N SER A 458 8.90 -35.19 5.98
CA SER A 458 7.79 -34.34 6.42
C SER A 458 7.31 -34.79 7.80
N SER A 459 7.72 -34.08 8.85
CA SER A 459 7.00 -34.11 10.12
C SER A 459 5.54 -33.76 9.81
N GLY A 460 4.57 -34.59 10.20
CA GLY A 460 3.14 -34.41 9.88
C GLY A 460 2.49 -33.10 10.37
N GLN A 461 3.28 -32.12 10.83
CA GLN A 461 2.91 -30.76 11.20
C GLN A 461 2.94 -29.77 10.02
N ASP A 462 3.42 -30.15 8.84
CA ASP A 462 3.53 -29.25 7.66
C ASP A 462 2.30 -29.22 6.73
N ARG A 463 1.18 -29.85 7.12
CA ARG A 463 -0.03 -29.87 6.27
C ARG A 463 -1.00 -28.78 6.71
N TRP A 464 -1.35 -27.90 5.78
CA TRP A 464 -2.39 -26.87 5.94
C TRP A 464 -3.82 -27.43 5.86
N TYR A 465 -3.97 -28.75 5.70
CA TYR A 465 -5.25 -29.47 5.65
C TYR A 465 -5.25 -30.70 6.56
N ARG A 466 -6.43 -31.12 7.01
CA ARG A 466 -6.63 -32.37 7.77
C ARG A 466 -6.93 -33.54 6.82
N PRO A 467 -6.31 -34.72 6.98
CA PRO A 467 -6.74 -35.91 6.25
C PRO A 467 -8.20 -36.23 6.60
N VAL A 468 -8.96 -36.72 5.63
CA VAL A 468 -10.32 -37.21 5.88
C VAL A 468 -10.23 -38.43 6.79
N THR A 469 -10.84 -38.38 7.98
CA THR A 469 -10.85 -39.48 8.94
C THR A 469 -12.27 -40.02 9.11
N GLY A 470 -12.57 -41.14 8.45
CA GLY A 470 -13.83 -41.88 8.60
C GLY A 470 -15.00 -41.34 7.77
N ASP A 471 -15.98 -42.21 7.51
CA ASP A 471 -17.20 -41.91 6.77
C ASP A 471 -18.31 -41.47 7.73
N ASP A 472 -18.51 -40.16 7.86
CA ASP A 472 -19.67 -39.59 8.57
C ASP A 472 -20.85 -39.43 7.59
N PRO A 473 -21.93 -40.22 7.73
CA PRO A 473 -23.06 -40.20 6.81
C PRO A 473 -23.88 -38.90 6.86
N GLU A 474 -23.85 -38.14 7.95
CA GLU A 474 -24.52 -36.83 8.01
C GLU A 474 -23.72 -35.78 7.24
N ARG A 475 -22.39 -35.81 7.40
CA ARG A 475 -21.48 -34.94 6.66
C ARG A 475 -21.51 -35.19 5.16
N GLU A 476 -21.59 -36.45 4.73
CA GLU A 476 -21.73 -36.77 3.30
C GLU A 476 -23.07 -36.26 2.71
N ARG A 477 -24.16 -36.30 3.48
CA ARG A 477 -25.45 -35.71 3.06
C ARG A 477 -25.39 -34.18 2.97
N GLU A 478 -24.68 -33.54 3.88
CA GLU A 478 -24.45 -32.10 3.85
C GLU A 478 -23.60 -31.70 2.63
N LEU A 479 -22.52 -32.45 2.35
CA LEU A 479 -21.70 -32.27 1.15
C LEU A 479 -22.50 -32.47 -0.13
N ASP A 480 -23.37 -33.49 -0.20
CA ASP A 480 -24.25 -33.70 -1.37
C ASP A 480 -25.15 -32.49 -1.63
N ARG A 481 -25.69 -31.88 -0.55
CA ARG A 481 -26.53 -30.70 -0.64
C ARG A 481 -25.74 -29.50 -1.16
N HIS A 482 -24.58 -29.24 -0.56
CA HIS A 482 -23.70 -28.16 -0.99
C HIS A 482 -23.18 -28.36 -2.41
N GLU A 483 -22.86 -29.58 -2.84
CA GLU A 483 -22.41 -29.84 -4.21
C GLU A 483 -23.49 -29.51 -5.24
N ARG A 484 -24.76 -29.88 -4.98
CA ARG A 484 -25.88 -29.54 -5.87
C ARG A 484 -26.08 -28.04 -5.98
N LEU A 485 -26.02 -27.33 -4.85
CA LEU A 485 -26.16 -25.88 -4.80
C LEU A 485 -24.98 -25.18 -5.50
N ALA A 486 -23.75 -25.55 -5.16
CA ALA A 486 -22.53 -24.98 -5.72
C ALA A 486 -22.43 -25.21 -7.22
N ARG A 487 -22.81 -26.39 -7.73
CA ARG A 487 -22.89 -26.65 -9.18
C ARG A 487 -23.91 -25.74 -9.87
N ARG A 488 -25.07 -25.51 -9.26
CA ARG A 488 -26.10 -24.62 -9.80
C ARG A 488 -25.68 -23.16 -9.78
N LEU A 489 -25.01 -22.73 -8.71
CA LEU A 489 -24.38 -21.42 -8.63
C LEU A 489 -23.26 -21.31 -9.66
N TRP A 490 -22.41 -22.31 -9.85
CA TRP A 490 -21.34 -22.28 -10.86
C TRP A 490 -21.86 -22.02 -12.27
N HIS A 491 -22.90 -22.74 -12.69
CA HIS A 491 -23.51 -22.60 -14.02
C HIS A 491 -24.61 -21.52 -14.13
N GLY A 492 -25.01 -20.89 -13.01
CA GLY A 492 -26.01 -19.83 -13.02
C GLY A 492 -27.44 -20.27 -13.26
N ARG A 493 -27.81 -21.49 -12.86
CA ARG A 493 -29.14 -22.05 -13.17
C ARG A 493 -29.89 -22.46 -11.90
N PRO A 494 -31.06 -21.85 -11.58
CA PRO A 494 -31.70 -20.72 -12.29
C PRO A 494 -31.01 -19.38 -12.01
N ALA A 495 -31.22 -18.36 -12.86
CA ALA A 495 -30.63 -17.03 -12.70
C ALA A 495 -31.04 -16.34 -11.37
N ASN A 496 -32.27 -16.61 -10.90
CA ASN A 496 -32.81 -16.11 -9.64
C ASN A 496 -31.99 -16.53 -8.41
N LEU A 497 -31.22 -17.63 -8.52
CA LEU A 497 -30.40 -18.16 -7.42
C LEU A 497 -29.29 -17.18 -7.01
N TRP A 498 -28.59 -16.60 -7.98
CA TRP A 498 -27.55 -15.60 -7.71
C TRP A 498 -28.13 -14.25 -7.29
N ALA A 499 -29.28 -13.87 -7.87
CA ALA A 499 -29.97 -12.65 -7.48
C ALA A 499 -30.41 -12.68 -6.00
N ALA A 500 -30.93 -13.82 -5.54
CA ALA A 500 -31.28 -14.05 -4.13
C ALA A 500 -30.05 -13.98 -3.22
N ALA A 501 -28.96 -14.65 -3.61
CA ALA A 501 -27.69 -14.60 -2.86
C ALA A 501 -27.19 -13.16 -2.66
N ARG A 502 -27.19 -12.35 -3.73
CA ARG A 502 -26.80 -10.93 -3.67
C ARG A 502 -27.68 -10.12 -2.73
N ARG A 503 -29.00 -10.26 -2.82
CA ARG A 503 -29.92 -9.54 -1.91
C ARG A 503 -29.68 -9.87 -0.43
N MET A 504 -29.29 -11.11 -0.12
CA MET A 504 -28.96 -11.50 1.24
C MET A 504 -27.60 -10.95 1.69
N LEU A 505 -26.58 -10.98 0.83
CA LEU A 505 -25.27 -10.38 1.09
C LEU A 505 -25.39 -8.87 1.32
N ASP A 506 -26.20 -8.17 0.51
CA ASP A 506 -26.47 -6.73 0.66
C ASP A 506 -27.18 -6.40 1.99
N ARG A 507 -27.88 -7.37 2.58
CA ARG A 507 -28.49 -7.28 3.92
C ARG A 507 -27.54 -7.67 5.06
N GLY A 508 -26.29 -8.01 4.75
CA GLY A 508 -25.27 -8.36 5.74
C GLY A 508 -25.28 -9.82 6.19
N VAL A 509 -25.98 -10.72 5.50
CA VAL A 509 -25.91 -12.16 5.78
C VAL A 509 -24.56 -12.70 5.29
N ASP A 510 -23.87 -13.49 6.10
CA ASP A 510 -22.60 -14.11 5.73
C ASP A 510 -22.76 -15.26 4.72
N ARG A 511 -21.67 -15.62 4.03
CA ARG A 511 -21.70 -16.67 3.00
C ARG A 511 -22.26 -18.01 3.52
N PRO A 512 -21.87 -18.54 4.70
CA PRO A 512 -22.46 -19.76 5.24
C PRO A 512 -23.97 -19.65 5.45
N GLY A 513 -24.47 -18.54 5.99
CA GLY A 513 -25.90 -18.29 6.17
C GLY A 513 -26.66 -18.23 4.84
N VAL A 514 -26.08 -17.59 3.82
CA VAL A 514 -26.66 -17.57 2.46
C VAL A 514 -26.72 -18.98 1.86
N LEU A 515 -25.64 -19.76 1.95
CA LEU A 515 -25.59 -21.12 1.41
C LEU A 515 -26.63 -22.04 2.09
N ALA A 516 -26.77 -21.94 3.41
CA ALA A 516 -27.77 -22.70 4.16
C ALA A 516 -29.20 -22.37 3.71
N ALA A 517 -29.54 -21.07 3.63
CA ALA A 517 -30.87 -20.62 3.21
C ALA A 517 -31.21 -21.03 1.76
N LEU A 518 -30.26 -20.87 0.84
CA LEU A 518 -30.44 -21.31 -0.55
C LEU A 518 -30.56 -22.83 -0.66
N GLY A 519 -29.82 -23.58 0.17
CA GLY A 519 -29.89 -25.03 0.26
C GLY A 519 -31.26 -25.51 0.73
N GLU A 520 -31.82 -24.91 1.77
CA GLU A 520 -33.17 -25.22 2.26
C GLU A 520 -34.25 -24.93 1.21
N VAL A 521 -34.16 -23.80 0.52
CA VAL A 521 -35.10 -23.46 -0.56
C VAL A 521 -34.96 -24.43 -1.73
N LEU A 522 -33.74 -24.87 -2.03
CA LEU A 522 -33.48 -25.85 -3.09
C LEU A 522 -34.09 -27.22 -2.78
N ASP A 523 -33.99 -27.69 -1.53
CA ASP A 523 -34.50 -29.01 -1.13
C ASP A 523 -36.02 -29.01 -0.86
N SER A 524 -36.60 -27.88 -0.46
CA SER A 524 -38.04 -27.76 -0.18
C SER A 524 -38.90 -27.45 -1.41
N ALA A 525 -38.28 -27.06 -2.53
CA ALA A 525 -39.00 -26.71 -3.74
C ALA A 525 -39.56 -27.95 -4.45
N SER A 526 -40.86 -27.91 -4.76
CA SER A 526 -41.59 -28.98 -5.44
C SER A 526 -41.35 -29.04 -6.96
N GLY A 527 -40.71 -28.01 -7.53
CA GLY A 527 -40.39 -27.90 -8.96
C GLY A 527 -39.68 -26.59 -9.30
N GLU A 528 -39.28 -26.40 -10.56
CA GLU A 528 -38.46 -25.25 -10.98
C GLU A 528 -39.20 -23.90 -10.87
N SER A 529 -40.51 -23.89 -11.11
CA SER A 529 -41.35 -22.69 -10.95
C SER A 529 -41.58 -22.31 -9.49
N ASP A 530 -41.72 -23.30 -8.60
CA ASP A 530 -41.82 -23.10 -7.14
C ASP A 530 -40.48 -22.59 -6.58
N LEU A 531 -39.37 -23.18 -7.05
CA LEU A 531 -38.02 -22.73 -6.71
C LEU A 531 -37.80 -21.25 -7.06
N ARG A 532 -38.13 -20.83 -8.29
CA ARG A 532 -37.97 -19.42 -8.71
C ARG A 532 -38.77 -18.48 -7.81
N ARG A 533 -40.03 -18.82 -7.52
CA ARG A 533 -40.90 -18.02 -6.64
C ARG A 533 -40.32 -17.88 -5.23
N ARG A 534 -39.81 -18.97 -4.66
CA ARG A 534 -39.21 -18.97 -3.32
C ARG A 534 -37.90 -18.19 -3.28
N LEU A 535 -37.06 -18.32 -4.31
CA LEU A 535 -35.82 -17.55 -4.44
C LEU A 535 -36.10 -16.04 -4.57
N ASP A 536 -37.16 -15.64 -5.27
CA ASP A 536 -37.54 -14.23 -5.40
C ASP A 536 -38.03 -13.61 -4.08
N ALA A 537 -38.47 -14.44 -3.12
CA ALA A 537 -38.92 -14.00 -1.80
C ALA A 537 -37.78 -13.86 -0.76
N LEU A 538 -36.59 -14.40 -1.05
CA LEU A 538 -35.35 -14.18 -0.28
C LEU A 538 -34.68 -12.87 -0.67
#